data_AF-A0A9D9WMY8-F1
#
_entry.id   AF-A0A9D9WMY8-F1
#
_cell.length_a   1.000
_cell.length_b   1.000
_cell.length_c   1.000
_cell.angle_alpha   90.00
_cell.angle_beta   90.00
_cell.angle_gamma   90.00
#
_symmetry.space_group_name_H-M   'P 1'
#
loop_
_entity.id
_entity.type
_entity.pdbx_description
1 polymer ?
#
loop_
_entity_poly.entity_id
_entity_poly.type
_entity_poly.pdbx_seq_one_letter_code
_entity_poly.pdbx_strand_id
1 'polypeptide(L)'
;MNHAKSREVTLAAKITEELGHALDALRHGWKEDPTSVPKGLSCSESLEGQFVLVAAESAFVTLPGACVIKGIGAIELLGDEPAFDAGAKSKSLILKATPEGWRFSVKFVPPIVRERNLK
;
A
#
# COMPACT_ATOMS: atom_id res chain seq x y z
N MET A 1 9.09 -19.76 18.13
CA MET A 1 9.15 -19.28 16.73
C MET A 1 8.75 -17.82 16.74
N ASN A 2 9.72 -16.89 16.75
CA ASN A 2 9.44 -15.45 16.81
C ASN A 2 8.90 -15.02 15.45
N HIS A 3 7.58 -14.99 15.29
CA HIS A 3 6.96 -14.31 14.17
C HIS A 3 7.32 -12.83 14.30
N ALA A 4 8.23 -12.34 13.47
CA ALA A 4 8.52 -10.92 13.35
C ALA A 4 7.19 -10.19 13.15
N LYS A 5 6.78 -9.40 14.15
CA LYS A 5 5.51 -8.66 14.12
C LYS A 5 5.53 -7.77 12.88
N SER A 6 4.60 -7.99 11.96
CA SER A 6 4.43 -7.16 10.76
C SER A 6 4.33 -5.70 11.19
N ARG A 7 5.15 -4.83 10.59
CA ARG A 7 5.14 -3.38 10.86
C ARG A 7 4.32 -2.71 9.78
N GLU A 8 3.46 -1.79 10.17
CA GLU A 8 2.80 -0.85 9.26
C GLU A 8 3.52 0.48 9.37
N VAL A 9 3.93 1.02 8.22
CA VAL A 9 4.59 2.33 8.13
C VAL A 9 3.79 3.18 7.18
N THR A 10 3.37 4.36 7.65
CA THR A 10 2.83 5.40 6.77
C THR A 10 4.01 6.05 6.04
N LEU A 11 3.96 6.04 4.72
CA LEU A 11 4.98 6.65 3.88
C LEU A 11 4.41 7.95 3.31
N ALA A 12 5.26 8.98 3.26
CA ALA A 12 4.91 10.19 2.53
C ALA A 12 4.86 9.84 1.05
N ALA A 13 3.71 10.06 0.43
CA ALA A 13 3.49 9.74 -0.97
C ALA A 13 2.71 10.87 -1.63
N LYS A 14 3.10 11.20 -2.84
CA LYS A 14 2.35 12.10 -3.71
C LYS A 14 1.42 11.25 -4.56
N ILE A 15 0.13 11.50 -4.41
CA ILE A 15 -0.90 10.91 -5.26
C ILE A 15 -0.96 11.78 -6.51
N THR A 16 -0.68 11.19 -7.67
CA THR A 16 -0.86 11.86 -8.95
C THR A 16 -2.36 12.04 -9.22
N GLU A 17 -2.72 13.04 -10.01
CA GLU A 17 -4.14 13.27 -10.38
C GLU A 17 -4.74 12.03 -11.04
N GLU A 18 -3.99 11.36 -11.91
CA GLU A 18 -4.39 10.10 -12.55
C GLU A 18 -4.73 9.01 -11.52
N LEU A 19 -3.88 8.85 -10.51
CA LEU A 19 -4.13 7.90 -9.44
C LEU A 19 -5.35 8.30 -8.60
N GLY A 20 -5.50 9.60 -8.31
CA GLY A 20 -6.67 10.12 -7.60
C GLY A 20 -7.98 9.79 -8.34
N HIS A 21 -8.02 10.01 -9.65
CA HIS A 21 -9.16 9.66 -10.49
C HIS A 21 -9.42 8.16 -10.52
N ALA A 22 -8.37 7.33 -10.64
CA ALA A 22 -8.51 5.88 -10.65
C ALA A 22 -9.03 5.34 -9.31
N LEU A 23 -8.58 5.90 -8.19
CA LEU A 23 -9.04 5.54 -6.86
C LEU A 23 -10.49 5.95 -6.61
N ASP A 24 -10.89 7.12 -7.10
CA ASP A 24 -12.27 7.58 -6.99
C ASP A 24 -13.22 6.74 -7.88
N ALA A 25 -12.79 6.40 -9.09
CA ALA A 25 -13.50 5.47 -9.97
C ALA A 25 -13.62 4.08 -9.33
N LEU A 26 -12.55 3.56 -8.72
CA LEU A 26 -12.58 2.30 -8.00
C LEU A 26 -13.55 2.35 -6.82
N ARG A 27 -13.56 3.45 -6.07
CA ARG A 27 -14.47 3.65 -4.93
C ARG A 27 -15.93 3.66 -5.39
N HIS A 28 -16.25 4.39 -6.47
CA HIS A 28 -17.59 4.41 -7.03
C HIS A 28 -18.00 3.04 -7.57
N GLY A 29 -17.16 2.42 -8.38
CA GLY A 29 -17.41 1.08 -8.93
C GLY A 29 -17.58 0.02 -7.84
N TRP A 30 -16.77 0.06 -6.78
CA TRP A 30 -16.92 -0.84 -5.64
C TRP A 30 -18.23 -0.61 -4.85
N LYS A 31 -18.69 0.63 -4.72
CA LYS A 31 -19.97 0.94 -4.07
C LYS A 31 -21.17 0.43 -4.88
N GLU A 32 -21.08 0.48 -6.20
CA GLU A 32 -22.12 -0.03 -7.09
C GLU A 32 -22.09 -1.56 -7.19
N ASP A 33 -20.90 -2.13 -7.40
CA ASP A 33 -20.66 -3.56 -7.46
C ASP A 33 -19.38 -3.93 -6.71
N PRO A 34 -19.47 -4.47 -5.48
CA PRO A 34 -18.30 -4.85 -4.72
C PRO A 34 -17.54 -6.04 -5.32
N THR A 35 -18.13 -6.75 -6.29
CA THR A 35 -17.48 -7.88 -6.98
C THR A 35 -16.58 -7.44 -8.14
N SER A 36 -16.66 -6.18 -8.55
CA SER A 36 -15.84 -5.57 -9.60
C SER A 36 -14.37 -5.35 -9.20
N VAL A 37 -14.03 -5.51 -7.91
CA VAL A 37 -12.70 -5.24 -7.40
C VAL A 37 -11.67 -6.21 -8.00
N PRO A 38 -10.59 -5.71 -8.62
CA PRO A 38 -9.55 -6.55 -9.21
C PRO A 38 -8.93 -7.54 -8.22
N LYS A 39 -8.53 -8.72 -8.73
CA LYS A 39 -7.89 -9.75 -7.89
C LYS A 39 -6.63 -9.21 -7.21
N GLY A 40 -6.55 -9.40 -5.90
CA GLY A 40 -5.45 -8.91 -5.08
C GLY A 40 -5.65 -7.47 -4.58
N LEU A 41 -6.74 -6.80 -4.95
CA LEU A 41 -7.23 -5.60 -4.29
C LEU A 41 -8.38 -5.96 -3.35
N SER A 42 -8.53 -5.21 -2.28
CA SER A 42 -9.64 -5.34 -1.33
C SER A 42 -10.05 -3.95 -0.92
N CYS A 43 -11.31 -3.62 -1.18
CA CYS A 43 -11.88 -2.34 -0.80
C CYS A 43 -12.76 -2.55 0.44
N SER A 44 -12.65 -1.66 1.41
CA SER A 44 -13.49 -1.65 2.60
C SER A 44 -13.76 -0.22 3.05
N GLU A 45 -14.77 -0.05 3.89
CA GLU A 45 -15.05 1.23 4.53
C GLU A 45 -14.68 1.12 6.01
N SER A 46 -13.93 2.11 6.50
CA SER A 46 -13.62 2.21 7.93
C SER A 46 -14.86 2.62 8.72
N LEU A 47 -14.85 2.42 10.03
CA LEU A 47 -15.95 2.83 10.91
C LEU A 47 -16.28 4.33 10.82
N GLU A 48 -15.29 5.13 10.41
CA GLU A 48 -15.39 6.57 10.20
C GLU A 48 -15.94 6.96 8.81
N GLY A 49 -16.38 6.00 7.98
CA GLY A 49 -16.86 6.24 6.61
C GLY A 49 -15.75 6.49 5.59
N GLN A 50 -14.51 6.19 5.95
CA GLN A 50 -13.33 6.40 5.11
C GLN A 50 -13.09 5.19 4.21
N PHE A 51 -12.89 5.43 2.92
CA PHE A 51 -12.57 4.37 1.97
C PHE A 51 -11.14 3.86 2.21
N VAL A 52 -11.01 2.54 2.32
CA VAL A 52 -9.74 1.84 2.52
C VAL A 52 -9.54 0.86 1.37
N LEU A 53 -8.48 1.05 0.61
CA LEU A 53 -8.01 0.12 -0.40
C LEU A 53 -6.79 -0.62 0.12
N VAL A 54 -6.84 -1.94 0.07
CA VAL A 54 -5.71 -2.82 0.42
C VAL A 54 -5.27 -3.55 -0.84
N ALA A 55 -4.04 -3.35 -1.27
CA ALA A 55 -3.41 -4.11 -2.34
C ALA A 55 -2.48 -5.18 -1.75
N ALA A 56 -2.72 -6.44 -2.11
CA ALA A 56 -1.84 -7.56 -1.81
C ALA A 56 -0.56 -7.49 -2.64
N GLU A 57 0.52 -8.16 -2.19
CA GLU A 57 1.81 -8.24 -2.88
C GLU A 57 1.70 -8.58 -4.39
N SER A 58 0.70 -9.38 -4.78
CA SER A 58 0.48 -9.74 -6.19
C SER A 58 -0.10 -8.61 -7.06
N ALA A 59 -0.70 -7.60 -6.44
CA ALA A 59 -1.43 -6.51 -7.08
C ALA A 59 -0.66 -5.19 -7.13
N PHE A 60 0.54 -5.11 -6.55
CA PHE A 60 1.40 -3.93 -6.69
C PHE A 60 2.87 -4.32 -6.90
N VAL A 61 3.65 -3.38 -7.41
CA VAL A 61 5.10 -3.50 -7.55
C VAL A 61 5.76 -2.26 -6.95
N THR A 62 6.83 -2.46 -6.20
CA THR A 62 7.63 -1.36 -5.63
C THR A 62 8.82 -1.09 -6.52
N LEU A 63 8.94 0.14 -7.01
CA LEU A 63 10.04 0.68 -7.76
C LEU A 63 10.80 1.70 -6.89
N PRO A 64 12.08 2.00 -7.20
CA PRO A 64 12.79 3.08 -6.53
C PRO A 64 12.01 4.40 -6.71
N GLY A 65 11.55 4.99 -5.61
CA GLY A 65 10.77 6.23 -5.60
C GLY A 65 9.28 6.10 -5.98
N ALA A 66 8.75 4.89 -6.27
CA ALA A 66 7.34 4.74 -6.63
C ALA A 66 6.75 3.36 -6.29
N CYS A 67 5.44 3.30 -6.06
CA CYS A 67 4.67 2.06 -5.96
C CYS A 67 3.61 2.02 -7.07
N VAL A 68 3.64 1.01 -7.93
CA VAL A 68 2.63 0.87 -9.00
C VAL A 68 1.63 -0.20 -8.61
N ILE A 69 0.36 0.18 -8.48
CA ILE A 69 -0.76 -0.75 -8.28
C ILE A 69 -1.29 -1.15 -9.65
N LYS A 70 -1.31 -2.46 -9.92
CA LYS A 70 -1.78 -3.01 -11.20
C LYS A 70 -3.25 -2.64 -11.41
N GLY A 71 -3.51 -1.96 -12.53
CA GLY A 71 -4.87 -1.56 -12.92
C GLY A 71 -5.41 -0.30 -12.23
N ILE A 72 -4.66 0.32 -11.32
CA ILE A 72 -5.06 1.58 -10.67
C ILE A 72 -4.12 2.72 -11.07
N GLY A 73 -2.81 2.58 -10.85
CA GLY A 73 -1.86 3.64 -11.18
C GLY A 73 -0.58 3.61 -10.35
N ALA A 74 0.24 4.64 -10.53
CA ALA A 74 1.51 4.82 -9.83
C ALA A 74 1.37 5.82 -8.68
N ILE A 75 1.95 5.46 -7.54
CA ILE A 75 2.10 6.28 -6.33
C ILE A 75 3.54 6.73 -6.29
N GLU A 76 3.78 8.03 -6.30
CA GLU A 76 5.12 8.58 -6.15
C GLU A 76 5.45 8.64 -4.66
N LEU A 77 6.54 7.99 -4.25
CA LEU A 77 6.98 8.01 -2.85
C LEU A 77 7.85 9.26 -2.64
N LEU A 78 7.48 10.08 -1.67
CA LEU A 78 8.24 11.25 -1.28
C LEU A 78 9.28 10.82 -0.22
N GLY A 79 10.51 10.58 -0.65
CA GLY A 79 11.64 10.23 0.22
C GLY A 79 12.89 9.87 -0.57
N ASP A 80 14.06 10.32 -0.09
CA ASP A 80 15.38 10.05 -0.70
C ASP A 80 15.88 8.63 -0.39
N GLU A 81 15.34 7.99 0.65
CA GLU A 81 15.71 6.65 1.08
C GLU A 81 14.75 5.59 0.50
N PRO A 82 15.23 4.38 0.22
CA PRO A 82 14.34 3.29 -0.14
C PRO A 82 13.33 3.11 0.99
N ALA A 83 12.04 3.28 0.68
CA ALA A 83 10.94 3.16 1.64
C ALA A 83 10.90 1.79 2.36
N PHE A 84 11.66 0.82 1.86
CA PHE A 84 11.81 -0.53 2.40
C PHE A 84 13.30 -0.91 2.45
N ASP A 85 13.73 -1.49 3.56
CA ASP A 85 15.07 -2.11 3.67
C ASP A 85 15.28 -3.18 2.60
N ALA A 86 16.52 -3.30 2.11
CA ALA A 86 16.89 -4.39 1.20
C ALA A 86 16.61 -5.76 1.84
N GLY A 87 15.65 -6.50 1.29
CA GLY A 87 15.20 -7.79 1.82
C GLY A 87 13.92 -7.74 2.68
N ALA A 88 13.32 -6.56 2.87
CA ALA A 88 11.97 -6.45 3.41
C ALA A 88 10.95 -7.07 2.43
N LYS A 89 10.00 -7.85 2.96
CA LYS A 89 8.89 -8.40 2.18
C LYS A 89 7.62 -7.62 2.48
N SER A 90 7.19 -6.82 1.52
CA SER A 90 5.94 -6.06 1.57
C SER A 90 4.75 -7.00 1.45
N LYS A 91 3.97 -7.15 2.52
CA LYS A 91 2.81 -8.06 2.54
C LYS A 91 1.58 -7.43 1.89
N SER A 92 1.35 -6.15 2.20
CA SER A 92 0.16 -5.45 1.74
C SER A 92 0.39 -3.95 1.78
N LEU A 93 -0.10 -3.26 0.77
CA LEU A 93 -0.16 -1.83 0.64
C LEU A 93 -1.58 -1.38 1.00
N ILE A 94 -1.71 -0.29 1.75
CA ILE A 94 -2.97 0.24 2.26
C ILE A 94 -3.06 1.71 1.87
N LEU A 95 -4.15 2.08 1.23
CA LEU A 95 -4.51 3.44 0.86
C LEU A 95 -5.79 3.80 1.59
N LYS A 96 -5.78 4.88 2.36
CA LYS A 96 -6.94 5.35 3.12
C LYS A 96 -7.29 6.77 2.68
N ALA A 97 -8.52 6.97 2.22
CA ALA A 97 -9.04 8.30 1.90
C ALA A 97 -9.38 9.05 3.21
N THR A 98 -8.64 10.10 3.52
CA THR A 98 -8.91 11.01 4.63
C THR A 98 -9.38 12.37 4.07
N PRO A 99 -10.06 13.21 4.87
CA PRO A 99 -10.45 14.55 4.43
C PRO A 99 -9.25 15.46 4.07
N GLU A 100 -8.05 15.14 4.56
CA GLU A 100 -6.81 15.87 4.28
C GLU A 100 -6.08 15.35 3.02
N GLY A 101 -6.54 14.23 2.45
CA GLY A 101 -5.94 13.60 1.28
C GLY A 101 -5.87 12.08 1.42
N TRP A 102 -5.06 11.43 0.58
CA TRP A 102 -4.87 9.99 0.66
C TRP A 102 -3.69 9.67 1.56
N ARG A 103 -3.93 8.82 2.57
CA ARG A 103 -2.90 8.28 3.44
C ARG A 103 -2.41 6.96 2.89
N PHE A 104 -1.11 6.89 2.63
CA PHE A 104 -0.46 5.70 2.10
C PHE A 104 0.32 5.00 3.23
N SER A 105 -0.03 3.74 3.49
CA SER A 105 0.61 2.88 4.48
C SER A 105 1.03 1.57 3.84
N VAL A 106 2.20 1.05 4.17
CA VAL A 106 2.61 -0.29 3.74
C VAL A 106 2.91 -1.15 4.95
N LYS A 107 2.38 -2.37 4.90
CA LYS A 107 2.64 -3.40 5.90
C LYS A 107 3.69 -4.35 5.35
N PHE A 108 4.84 -4.38 6.00
CA PHE A 108 5.95 -5.26 5.63
C PHE A 108 6.44 -6.07 6.82
N VAL A 109 7.14 -7.15 6.52
CA VAL A 109 7.89 -7.91 7.52
C VAL A 109 9.35 -7.48 7.39
N PRO A 110 9.96 -6.94 8.47
CA PRO A 110 11.37 -6.56 8.43
C PRO A 110 12.24 -7.80 8.17
N PRO A 111 13.41 -7.64 7.53
CA PRO A 111 14.33 -8.75 7.30
C PRO A 111 14.69 -9.42 8.63
N ILE A 112 14.70 -10.76 8.65
CA ILE A 112 15.11 -11.52 9.82
C ILE A 112 16.63 -11.38 9.96
N VAL A 113 17.08 -10.42 10.75
CA VAL A 113 18.49 -10.32 11.14
C VAL A 113 18.79 -11.49 12.08
N ARG A 114 19.48 -12.51 11.59
CA ARG A 114 20.06 -13.56 12.44
C ARG A 114 21.43 -13.09 12.88
N GLU A 115 21.63 -12.84 14.18
CA GLU A 115 22.89 -12.43 14.84
C GLU A 115 24.03 -13.49 14.76
N ARG A 116 24.08 -14.34 13.73
CA ARG A 116 25.16 -15.32 13.53
C ARG A 116 26.35 -14.80 12.70
N ASN A 117 26.32 -13.53 12.29
CA ASN A 117 27.42 -12.89 11.54
C ASN A 117 28.00 -11.65 12.25
N LEU A 118 27.83 -11.54 13.57
CA LEU A 118 28.74 -10.74 14.39
C LEU A 118 29.96 -11.63 14.65
N LYS A 119 30.87 -11.65 13.68
CA LYS A 119 32.25 -12.10 13.90
C LYS A 119 33.05 -10.96 14.50
#